data_AF-A0A5M9MTA2-F1
#
_entry.id   AF-A0A5M9MTA2-F1
#
_cell.length_a   1.000
_cell.length_b   1.000
_cell.length_c   1.000
_cell.angle_alpha   90.00
_cell.angle_beta   90.00
_cell.angle_gamma   90.00
#
_symmetry.space_group_name_H-M   'P 1'
#
loop_
_entity.id
_entity.type
_entity.pdbx_description
1 polymer ?
#
loop_
_entity_poly.entity_id
_entity_poly.type
_entity_poly.pdbx_seq_one_letter_code
_entity_poly.pdbx_strand_id
1 'polypeptide(L)'
;MAKPRKIRGRQSNNSKARRQQHYRRGGTLFRKAFEFCQECNADISMLVRLKDSGQIYVFNSNERWIPSQEELILYYPTPRWITWQELAAKYDS
;
A
#
# COMPACT_ATOMS: atom_id res chain seq x y z
N MET A 1 -2.09 15.58 -18.84
CA MET A 1 -1.93 14.67 -17.67
C MET A 1 -0.79 15.17 -16.80
N ALA A 2 -0.97 15.27 -15.49
CA ALA A 2 0.09 15.73 -14.58
C ALA A 2 1.20 14.68 -14.50
N LYS A 3 2.48 15.10 -14.59
CA LYS A 3 3.62 14.18 -14.46
C LYS A 3 3.62 13.53 -13.06
N PRO A 4 3.87 12.22 -12.95
CA PRO A 4 3.99 11.57 -11.65
C PRO A 4 5.12 12.24 -10.87
N ARG A 5 4.86 12.56 -9.60
CA ARG A 5 5.87 13.21 -8.76
C ARG A 5 6.90 12.17 -8.34
N LYS A 6 8.16 12.39 -8.71
CA LYS A 6 9.27 11.53 -8.30
C LYS A 6 9.27 11.29 -6.79
N ILE A 7 9.15 10.02 -6.39
CA ILE A 7 9.18 9.62 -4.98
C ILE A 7 10.65 9.55 -4.55
N ARG A 8 11.22 10.67 -4.15
CA ARG A 8 12.52 10.66 -3.48
C ARG A 8 12.31 10.20 -2.04
N GLY A 9 13.12 9.26 -1.57
CA GLY A 9 13.28 8.97 -0.15
C GLY A 9 13.75 10.24 0.55
N ARG A 10 12.81 11.10 0.96
CA ARG A 10 13.09 12.31 1.73
C ARG A 10 13.46 11.84 3.14
N GLN A 11 14.66 11.30 3.30
CA GLN A 11 15.22 11.08 4.63
C GLN A 11 15.53 12.46 5.20
N SER A 12 14.59 13.03 5.95
CA SER A 12 14.94 14.14 6.82
C SER A 12 15.73 13.58 8.00
N ASN A 13 16.90 14.13 8.28
CA ASN A 13 17.68 13.76 9.47
C ASN A 13 16.97 14.13 10.78
N ASN A 14 15.89 14.93 10.71
CA ASN A 14 15.05 15.29 11.85
C ASN A 14 13.98 14.23 12.15
N SER A 15 13.99 13.70 13.39
CA SER A 15 13.03 12.71 13.90
C SER A 15 11.57 13.17 13.83
N LYS A 16 11.30 14.46 14.09
CA LYS A 16 9.95 15.05 14.02
C LYS A 16 9.40 15.01 12.60
N ALA A 17 10.23 15.35 11.61
CA ALA A 17 9.86 15.34 10.21
C ALA A 17 9.62 13.90 9.69
N ARG A 18 10.42 12.93 10.14
CA ARG A 18 10.17 11.50 9.88
C ARG A 18 8.82 11.05 10.44
N ARG A 19 8.54 11.35 11.72
CA ARG A 19 7.25 11.00 12.36
C ARG A 19 6.07 11.63 11.60
N GLN A 20 6.20 12.88 11.20
CA GLN A 20 5.16 13.57 10.42
C GLN A 20 4.96 12.92 9.04
N GLN A 21 6.04 12.55 8.35
CA GLN A 21 5.95 11.84 7.08
C GLN A 21 5.27 10.48 7.25
N HIS A 22 5.65 9.70 8.26
CA HIS A 22 5.03 8.42 8.57
C HIS A 22 3.52 8.58 8.81
N TYR A 23 3.12 9.52 9.66
CA TYR A 23 1.70 9.79 9.95
C TYR A 23 0.92 10.18 8.68
N ARG A 24 1.45 11.10 7.86
CA ARG A 24 0.78 11.55 6.63
C ARG A 24 0.67 10.45 5.59
N ARG A 25 1.75 9.68 5.36
CA ARG A 25 1.77 8.59 4.38
C ARG A 25 0.90 7.42 4.82
N GLY A 26 1.00 7.02 6.09
CA GLY A 26 0.17 5.96 6.67
C GLY A 26 -1.32 6.31 6.63
N GLY A 27 -1.70 7.50 7.09
CA GLY A 27 -3.09 7.95 7.03
C GLY A 27 -3.62 8.03 5.60
N THR A 28 -2.82 8.51 4.64
CA THR A 28 -3.23 8.57 3.23
C THR A 28 -3.40 7.17 2.63
N LEU A 29 -2.54 6.21 2.99
CA LEU A 29 -2.62 4.83 2.48
C LEU A 29 -3.95 4.18 2.85
N PHE A 30 -4.32 4.17 4.12
CA PHE A 30 -5.57 3.56 4.56
C PHE A 30 -6.80 4.32 4.05
N ARG A 31 -6.74 5.66 3.99
CA ARG A 31 -7.82 6.46 3.40
C ARG A 31 -8.05 6.10 1.93
N LYS A 32 -6.99 5.99 1.13
CA LYS A 32 -7.09 5.64 -0.29
C LYS A 32 -7.59 4.21 -0.50
N ALA A 33 -7.21 3.27 0.37
CA ALA A 33 -7.77 1.93 0.34
C ALA A 33 -9.27 1.93 0.64
N PHE A 34 -9.71 2.66 1.67
CA PHE A 34 -11.12 2.81 1.99
C PHE A 34 -11.92 3.46 0.83
N GLU A 35 -11.41 4.58 0.28
CA GLU A 35 -12.00 5.24 -0.89
C GLU A 35 -12.17 4.27 -2.06
N PHE A 36 -11.13 3.47 -2.37
CA PHE A 36 -11.19 2.50 -3.46
C PHE A 36 -12.24 1.40 -3.24
N CYS A 37 -12.39 0.92 -1.99
CA CYS A 37 -13.43 -0.06 -1.67
C CYS A 37 -14.84 0.51 -1.91
N GLN A 38 -15.06 1.76 -1.49
CA GLN A 38 -16.36 2.44 -1.62
C GLN A 38 -16.68 2.82 -3.07
N GLU A 39 -15.70 3.30 -3.83
CA GLU A 39 -15.92 3.86 -5.18
C GLU A 39 -15.85 2.80 -6.29
N CYS A 40 -15.14 1.69 -6.08
CA CYS A 40 -14.82 0.74 -7.15
C CYS A 40 -15.38 -0.68 -6.93
N ASN A 41 -16.24 -0.90 -5.93
CA ASN A 41 -16.79 -2.23 -5.58
C ASN A 41 -15.70 -3.31 -5.52
N ALA A 42 -14.64 -2.99 -4.77
CA ALA A 42 -13.46 -3.82 -4.66
C ALA A 42 -13.21 -4.13 -3.20
N ASP A 43 -12.75 -5.35 -2.93
CA ASP A 43 -12.19 -5.69 -1.64
C ASP A 43 -10.68 -5.41 -1.60
N ILE A 44 -10.16 -5.03 -0.44
CA ILE A 44 -8.73 -4.83 -0.18
C ILE A 44 -8.34 -5.52 1.13
N SER A 45 -7.27 -6.32 1.06
CA SER A 45 -6.52 -6.80 2.22
C SER A 45 -5.09 -6.26 2.17
N MET A 46 -4.61 -5.68 3.26
CA MET A 46 -3.25 -5.12 3.36
C MET A 46 -2.60 -5.39 4.72
N LEU A 47 -1.32 -5.75 4.67
CA LEU A 47 -0.45 -5.87 5.85
C LEU A 47 0.68 -4.84 5.75
N VAL A 48 0.84 -4.00 6.76
CA VAL A 48 1.91 -2.98 6.81
C VAL A 48 2.75 -3.18 8.06
N ARG A 49 4.01 -3.60 7.88
CA ARG A 49 5.00 -3.65 8.97
C ARG A 49 5.88 -2.41 8.93
N LEU A 50 5.87 -1.64 10.02
CA LEU A 50 6.85 -0.58 10.25
C LEU A 50 8.19 -1.22 10.59
N LYS A 51 9.22 -0.97 9.75
CA LYS A 51 10.55 -1.58 9.93
C LYS A 51 11.29 -1.06 11.15
N ASP A 52 10.99 0.16 11.59
CA ASP A 52 11.63 0.83 12.71
C ASP A 52 11.07 0.39 14.07
N SER A 53 9.75 0.24 14.18
CA SER A 53 9.11 -0.19 15.44
C SER A 53 8.72 -1.67 15.48
N GLY A 54 8.73 -2.35 14.33
CA GLY A 54 8.17 -3.70 14.19
C GLY A 54 6.64 -3.74 14.22
N GLN A 55 5.95 -2.61 14.44
CA GLN A 55 4.50 -2.55 14.54
C GLN A 55 3.85 -2.99 13.23
N ILE A 56 2.84 -3.86 13.34
CA ILE A 56 2.08 -4.38 12.21
C ILE A 56 0.68 -3.76 12.24
N TYR A 57 0.26 -3.22 11.10
CA TYR A 57 -1.11 -2.80 10.85
C TYR A 57 -1.74 -3.80 9.87
N VAL A 58 -2.95 -4.23 10.18
CA VAL A 58 -3.76 -5.12 9.35
C VAL A 58 -5.02 -4.37 8.96
N PHE A 59 -5.34 -4.36 7.67
CA PHE A 59 -6.57 -3.79 7.14
C PHE A 59 -7.22 -4.81 6.21
N ASN A 60 -8.50 -5.08 6.43
CA ASN A 60 -9.34 -5.91 5.56
C ASN A 60 -10.67 -5.19 5.38
N SER A 61 -11.11 -4.99 4.14
CA SER A 61 -12.45 -4.46 3.84
C SER A 61 -13.54 -5.49 4.12
N ASN A 62 -13.20 -6.77 4.05
CA ASN A 62 -14.09 -7.91 4.22
C ASN A 62 -13.42 -8.92 5.17
N GLU A 63 -14.08 -9.21 6.29
CA GLU A 63 -13.55 -10.08 7.35
C GLU A 63 -13.22 -11.50 6.88
N ARG A 64 -13.76 -11.94 5.74
CA ARG A 64 -13.60 -13.30 5.20
C ARG A 64 -12.61 -13.39 4.04
N TRP A 65 -12.05 -12.28 3.56
CA TRP A 65 -11.25 -12.27 2.34
C TRP A 65 -9.76 -12.05 2.60
N ILE A 66 -9.06 -13.13 2.94
CA ILE A 66 -7.60 -13.20 2.95
C ILE A 66 -7.19 -14.53 2.31
N PRO A 67 -7.16 -14.62 0.96
CA PRO A 67 -6.75 -15.85 0.30
C PRO A 67 -5.27 -16.15 0.59
N SER A 68 -4.95 -17.40 0.88
CA SER A 68 -3.55 -17.84 0.98
C SER A 68 -2.84 -17.73 -0.37
N GLN A 69 -1.51 -17.75 -0.38
CA GLN A 69 -0.76 -17.71 -1.63
C GLN A 69 -1.06 -18.94 -2.51
N GLU A 70 -1.28 -20.10 -1.90
CA GLU A 70 -1.69 -21.33 -2.58
C GLU A 70 -3.10 -21.20 -3.16
N GLU A 71 -4.02 -20.61 -2.40
CA GLU A 71 -5.39 -20.35 -2.87
C GLU A 71 -5.39 -19.40 -4.07
N LEU A 72 -4.58 -18.33 -4.04
CA LEU A 72 -4.46 -17.36 -5.13
C LEU A 72 -4.11 -17.99 -6.49
N ILE A 73 -3.34 -19.08 -6.52
CA ILE A 73 -2.95 -19.76 -7.77
C ILE A 73 -4.18 -20.37 -8.46
N LEU A 74 -5.23 -20.69 -7.70
CA LEU A 74 -6.46 -21.32 -8.20
C LEU A 74 -7.52 -20.30 -8.66
N TYR A 75 -7.30 -19.00 -8.47
CA TYR A 75 -8.29 -17.97 -8.80
C TYR A 75 -8.43 -17.75 -10.32
N TYR A 76 -9.67 -17.51 -10.75
CA TYR A 76 -9.99 -16.98 -12.07
C TYR A 76 -10.71 -15.64 -11.96
N PRO A 77 -10.29 -14.59 -12.70
CA PRO A 77 -9.11 -14.56 -13.59
C PRO A 77 -7.80 -14.72 -12.81
N THR A 78 -6.75 -15.20 -13.49
CA THR A 78 -5.43 -15.39 -12.89
C THR A 78 -4.96 -14.09 -12.23
N PRO A 79 -4.59 -14.10 -10.94
CA PRO A 79 -4.17 -12.88 -10.26
C PRO A 79 -2.97 -12.22 -10.92
N ARG A 80 -3.01 -10.89 -10.99
CA ARG A 80 -1.88 -10.09 -11.47
C ARG A 80 -1.01 -9.66 -10.30
N TRP A 81 0.25 -10.07 -10.33
CA TRP A 81 1.27 -9.65 -9.37
C TRP A 81 1.85 -8.30 -9.78
N ILE A 82 1.76 -7.31 -8.90
CA ILE A 82 2.39 -6.00 -9.09
C ILE A 82 3.72 -6.00 -8.33
N THR A 83 4.83 -5.94 -9.06
CA THR A 83 6.17 -5.99 -8.47
C THR A 83 6.66 -4.62 -7.98
N TRP A 84 7.65 -4.61 -7.09
CA TRP A 84 8.32 -3.37 -6.66
C TRP A 84 8.94 -2.64 -7.85
N GLN A 85 9.55 -3.37 -8.77
CA GLN A 85 10.21 -2.85 -9.96
C GLN A 85 9.22 -2.14 -10.88
N GLU A 86 8.03 -2.72 -11.10
CA GLU A 86 6.95 -2.09 -11.87
C GLU A 86 6.52 -0.75 -11.26
N LEU A 87 6.31 -0.72 -9.94
CA LEU A 87 5.92 0.51 -9.25
C LEU A 87 7.05 1.55 -9.25
N ALA A 88 8.30 1.13 -9.01
CA ALA A 88 9.45 2.03 -9.04
C ALA A 88 9.60 2.69 -10.41
N ALA A 89 9.55 1.91 -11.50
CA ALA A 89 9.61 2.43 -12.86
C ALA A 89 8.53 3.50 -13.15
N LYS A 90 7.32 3.31 -12.62
CA LYS A 90 6.21 4.26 -12.76
C LYS A 90 6.43 5.60 -12.05
N TYR A 91 7.18 5.62 -10.94
CA TYR A 91 7.35 6.80 -10.09
C TYR A 91 8.77 7.38 -10.07
N ASP A 92 9.70 6.84 -10.87
CA ASP A 92 11.08 7.33 -11.00
C ASP A 92 11.28 8.34 -12.15
N SER A 93 10.26 8.56 -12.98
CA SER A 93 10.25 9.46 -14.15
C SER A 93 10.05 10.95 -13.80
#